data_AF-B0WY11-F1
#
_entry.id   AF-B0WY11-F1
#
_cell.length_a   1.000
_cell.length_b   1.000
_cell.length_c   1.000
_cell.angle_alpha   90.00
_cell.angle_beta   90.00
_cell.angle_gamma   90.00
#
_symmetry.space_group_name_H-M   'P 1'
#
loop_
_entity.id
_entity.type
_entity.pdbx_description
1 polymer ?
#
loop_
_entity_poly.entity_id
_entity_poly.type
_entity_poly.pdbx_seq_one_letter_code
_entity_poly.pdbx_strand_id
1 'polypeptide(L)'
;MAKVIVPGPELPSLESMFSSYAKYRPSLNTFQGDGKRILLSQSDAWMQQARLVGAKRVFSLTETGVMFFKLSKSTLDFDEFLQFLESLCASKGVGFEEVKTSLVSCGPPGIVS
;
A
#
# COMPACT_ATOMS: atom_id res chain seq x y z
N MET A 1 36.10 18.49 12.48
CA MET A 1 35.45 18.92 11.22
C MET A 1 34.23 18.03 11.01
N ALA A 2 33.04 18.62 10.94
CA ALA A 2 31.78 17.89 10.90
C ALA A 2 31.64 17.10 9.58
N LYS A 3 31.26 15.82 9.69
CA LYS A 3 30.97 14.95 8.56
C LYS A 3 29.72 15.47 7.87
N VAL A 4 29.86 16.01 6.67
CA VAL A 4 28.74 16.38 5.80
C VAL A 4 28.00 15.09 5.46
N ILE A 5 26.84 14.91 6.08
CA ILE A 5 25.89 13.85 5.70
C ILE A 5 25.18 14.36 4.45
N VAL A 6 25.58 13.85 3.31
CA VAL A 6 24.78 13.96 2.09
C VAL A 6 23.51 13.12 2.31
N PRO A 7 22.29 13.69 2.28
CA PRO A 7 21.09 12.86 2.29
C PRO A 7 21.07 12.08 0.97
N GLY A 8 21.29 10.76 1.04
CA GLY A 8 20.97 9.88 -0.07
C GLY A 8 19.47 9.96 -0.39
N PRO A 9 19.00 9.38 -1.50
CA PRO A 9 17.55 9.33 -1.77
C PRO A 9 16.89 8.57 -0.61
N GLU A 10 16.24 9.30 0.29
CA GLU A 10 15.50 8.70 1.39
C GLU A 10 14.39 7.84 0.77
N LEU A 11 14.33 6.56 1.18
CA LEU A 11 13.23 5.69 0.78
C LEU A 11 11.92 6.41 1.10
N PRO A 12 10.93 6.42 0.18
CA PRO A 12 9.69 7.12 0.42
C PRO A 12 9.01 6.56 1.67
N SER A 13 8.46 7.42 2.51
CA SER A 13 7.69 6.94 3.66
C SER A 13 6.45 6.16 3.21
N LEU A 14 5.96 5.25 4.06
CA LEU A 14 4.74 4.51 3.77
C LEU A 14 3.55 5.43 3.51
N GLU A 15 3.46 6.54 4.24
CA GLU A 15 2.42 7.57 4.06
C GLU A 15 2.54 8.29 2.71
N SER A 16 3.77 8.59 2.27
CA SER A 16 4.02 9.18 0.95
C SER A 16 3.60 8.23 -0.18
N MET A 17 3.92 6.94 -0.04
CA MET A 17 3.48 5.91 -0.98
C MET A 17 1.97 5.76 -0.96
N PHE A 18 1.35 5.71 0.23
CA PHE A 18 -0.10 5.68 0.38
C PHE A 18 -0.75 6.84 -0.37
N SER A 19 -0.26 8.07 -0.18
CA SER A 19 -0.80 9.24 -0.89
C SER A 19 -0.67 9.10 -2.40
N SER A 20 0.43 8.54 -2.88
CA SER A 20 0.66 8.31 -4.31
C SER A 20 -0.34 7.30 -4.90
N TYR A 21 -0.56 6.18 -4.21
CA TYR A 21 -1.53 5.16 -4.63
C TYR A 21 -2.99 5.61 -4.45
N ALA A 22 -3.29 6.41 -3.43
CA ALA A 22 -4.59 7.04 -3.23
C ALA A 22 -4.93 8.06 -4.34
N LYS A 23 -3.92 8.66 -4.99
CA LYS A 23 -4.11 9.49 -6.19
C LYS A 23 -4.29 8.66 -7.46
N TYR A 24 -3.61 7.53 -7.57
CA TYR A 24 -3.58 6.69 -8.77
C TYR A 24 -4.89 5.92 -8.98
N ARG A 25 -5.47 5.97 -10.18
CA ARG A 25 -6.66 5.20 -10.59
C ARG A 25 -6.23 4.06 -11.52
N PRO A 26 -6.11 2.81 -11.03
CA PRO A 26 -5.55 1.71 -11.83
C PRO A 26 -6.32 1.41 -13.12
N SER A 27 -7.66 1.51 -13.11
CA SER A 27 -8.49 1.25 -14.29
C SER A 27 -8.34 2.29 -15.41
N LEU A 28 -7.92 3.51 -15.06
CA LEU A 28 -7.76 4.62 -16.00
C LEU A 28 -6.28 4.96 -16.26
N ASN A 29 -5.36 4.32 -15.55
CA ASN A 29 -3.94 4.64 -15.55
C ASN A 29 -3.64 6.15 -15.43
N THR A 30 -4.37 6.85 -14.54
CA THR A 30 -4.25 8.31 -14.34
C THR A 30 -4.27 8.67 -12.87
N PHE A 31 -3.73 9.84 -12.51
CA PHE A 31 -3.74 10.37 -11.14
C PHE A 31 -4.88 11.37 -10.97
N GLN A 32 -5.98 10.94 -10.33
CA GLN A 32 -7.19 11.75 -10.15
C GLN A 32 -7.72 11.75 -8.71
N GLY A 33 -7.17 10.93 -7.81
CA GLY A 33 -7.55 10.96 -6.40
C GLY A 33 -6.92 12.15 -5.65
N ASP A 34 -7.38 12.38 -4.42
CA ASP A 34 -6.89 13.47 -3.57
C ASP A 34 -5.63 13.12 -2.77
N GLY A 35 -5.28 11.82 -2.70
CA GLY A 35 -4.16 11.32 -1.92
C GLY A 35 -4.40 11.24 -0.42
N LYS A 36 -5.64 11.41 0.03
CA LYS A 36 -6.04 11.37 1.44
C LYS A 36 -6.72 10.06 1.82
N ARG A 37 -7.48 9.48 0.88
CA ARG A 37 -8.15 8.19 1.10
C ARG A 37 -7.94 7.23 -0.06
N ILE A 38 -7.81 5.95 0.27
CA ILE A 38 -7.57 4.87 -0.69
C ILE A 38 -8.83 4.03 -0.88
N LEU A 39 -9.15 3.69 -2.12
CA LEU A 39 -10.13 2.67 -2.48
C LEU A 39 -9.52 1.26 -2.36
N LEU A 40 -10.36 0.23 -2.21
CA LEU A 40 -9.92 -1.16 -2.29
C LEU A 40 -9.11 -1.44 -3.57
N SER A 41 -9.59 -1.00 -4.73
CA SER A 41 -8.89 -1.21 -6.01
C SER A 41 -7.50 -0.57 -6.07
N GLN A 42 -7.31 0.56 -5.40
CA GLN A 42 -6.03 1.25 -5.32
C GLN A 42 -5.08 0.52 -4.36
N SER A 43 -5.60 0.07 -3.21
CA SER A 43 -4.89 -0.78 -2.26
C SER A 43 -4.45 -2.10 -2.92
N ASP A 44 -5.36 -2.79 -3.61
CA ASP A 44 -5.05 -4.05 -4.30
C ASP A 44 -3.99 -3.84 -5.38
N ALA A 45 -4.05 -2.76 -6.16
CA ALA A 45 -3.02 -2.43 -7.14
C ALA A 45 -1.64 -2.22 -6.49
N TRP A 46 -1.60 -1.52 -5.35
CA TRP A 46 -0.36 -1.36 -4.59
C TRP A 46 0.18 -2.70 -4.09
N MET A 47 -0.67 -3.52 -3.47
CA MET A 47 -0.29 -4.84 -2.97
C MET A 47 0.15 -5.80 -4.08
N GLN A 48 -0.42 -5.69 -5.28
CA GLN A 48 0.01 -6.45 -6.45
C GLN A 48 1.41 -6.02 -6.90
N GLN A 49 1.67 -4.71 -6.98
CA GLN A 49 3.00 -4.18 -7.32
C GLN A 49 4.05 -4.57 -6.25
N ALA A 50 3.65 -4.54 -4.98
CA ALA A 50 4.44 -5.03 -3.85
C ALA A 50 4.54 -6.56 -3.78
N ARG A 51 3.97 -7.28 -4.76
CA ARG A 51 4.06 -8.74 -4.85
C ARG A 51 3.45 -9.49 -3.65
N LEU A 52 2.50 -8.85 -2.95
CA LEU A 52 1.79 -9.37 -1.79
C LEU A 52 0.46 -10.07 -2.15
N VAL A 53 -0.18 -9.66 -3.25
CA VAL A 53 -1.46 -10.19 -3.74
C VAL A 53 -1.33 -10.78 -5.14
N GLY A 54 -1.94 -11.95 -5.38
CA GLY A 54 -1.97 -12.63 -6.70
C GLY A 54 -1.72 -14.13 -6.62
N ALA A 55 -1.41 -14.76 -7.77
CA ALA A 55 -1.15 -16.20 -7.83
C ALA A 55 0.08 -16.59 -6.98
N LYS A 56 -0.11 -17.52 -6.03
CA LYS A 56 0.92 -17.99 -5.09
C LYS A 56 1.54 -16.87 -4.22
N ARG A 57 0.79 -15.80 -3.95
CA ARG A 57 1.21 -14.71 -3.05
C ARG A 57 0.67 -14.92 -1.62
N VAL A 58 1.10 -14.03 -0.73
CA VAL A 58 0.78 -14.07 0.71
C VAL A 58 -0.72 -13.89 0.96
N PHE A 59 -1.36 -12.98 0.22
CA PHE A 59 -2.78 -12.69 0.33
C PHE A 59 -3.50 -12.91 -1.02
N SER A 60 -4.79 -13.24 -0.96
CA SER A 60 -5.69 -13.27 -2.12
C SER A 60 -6.55 -12.01 -2.21
N LEU A 61 -7.07 -11.69 -3.40
CA LEU A 61 -8.01 -10.58 -3.61
C LEU A 61 -9.31 -10.74 -2.79
N THR A 62 -9.74 -11.98 -2.56
CA THR A 62 -10.90 -12.25 -1.71
C THR A 62 -10.63 -11.85 -0.27
N GLU A 63 -9.44 -12.15 0.25
CA GLU A 63 -9.06 -11.84 1.63
C GLU A 63 -8.88 -10.35 1.84
N THR A 64 -8.24 -9.64 0.89
CA THR A 64 -8.13 -8.19 0.96
C THR A 64 -9.51 -7.54 0.92
N GLY A 65 -10.38 -7.96 0.00
CA GLY A 65 -11.75 -7.47 -0.09
C GLY A 65 -12.56 -7.70 1.19
N VAL A 66 -12.58 -8.93 1.71
CA VAL A 66 -13.29 -9.25 2.96
C VAL A 66 -12.78 -8.39 4.12
N MET A 67 -11.46 -8.27 4.29
CA MET A 67 -10.89 -7.53 5.41
C MET A 67 -11.11 -6.01 5.27
N PHE A 68 -11.05 -5.47 4.05
CA PHE A 68 -11.32 -4.05 3.78
C PHE A 68 -12.76 -3.68 4.12
N PHE A 69 -13.72 -4.51 3.69
CA PHE A 69 -15.15 -4.23 3.95
C PHE A 69 -15.60 -4.50 5.39
N LYS A 70 -14.80 -5.19 6.22
CA LYS A 70 -15.09 -5.28 7.68
C LYS A 70 -15.15 -3.91 8.36
N LEU A 71 -14.44 -2.91 7.83
CA LEU A 71 -14.50 -1.53 8.31
C LEU A 71 -15.79 -0.81 7.90
N SER A 72 -16.66 -1.43 7.10
CA SER A 72 -17.92 -0.87 6.59
C SER A 72 -17.75 0.48 5.87
N LYS A 73 -16.62 0.64 5.18
CA LYS A 73 -16.23 1.85 4.45
C LYS A 73 -15.89 1.53 2.99
N SER A 74 -16.16 2.49 2.12
CA SER A 74 -15.80 2.43 0.69
C SER A 74 -14.39 2.96 0.40
N THR A 75 -13.85 3.77 1.30
CA THR A 75 -12.48 4.31 1.26
C THR A 75 -11.91 4.36 2.68
N LEU A 76 -10.59 4.24 2.80
CA LEU A 76 -9.88 4.32 4.08
C LEU A 76 -8.89 5.49 4.04
N ASP A 77 -8.79 6.27 5.12
CA ASP A 77 -7.62 7.13 5.33
C ASP A 77 -6.39 6.32 5.77
N PHE A 78 -5.26 6.99 6.04
CA PHE A 78 -4.00 6.32 6.31
C PHE A 78 -4.03 5.49 7.61
N ASP A 79 -4.59 6.02 8.69
CA ASP A 79 -4.67 5.31 9.97
C ASP A 79 -5.60 4.09 9.87
N GLU A 80 -6.73 4.24 9.19
CA GLU A 80 -7.66 3.15 8.90
C GLU A 80 -7.02 2.08 8.01
N PHE A 81 -6.20 2.50 7.05
CA PHE A 81 -5.45 1.58 6.18
C PHE A 81 -4.40 0.78 6.97
N LEU A 82 -3.72 1.38 7.94
CA LEU A 82 -2.80 0.65 8.83
C LEU A 82 -3.53 -0.41 9.66
N GLN A 83 -4.70 -0.08 10.21
CA GLN A 83 -5.55 -1.04 10.94
C GLN A 83 -6.02 -2.19 10.05
N PHE A 84 -6.38 -1.89 8.81
CA PHE A 84 -6.72 -2.88 7.80
C PHE A 84 -5.53 -3.83 7.51
N LEU A 85 -4.34 -3.28 7.28
CA LEU A 85 -3.13 -4.07 7.02
C LEU A 85 -2.76 -4.96 8.21
N GLU A 86 -2.80 -4.42 9.42
CA GLU A 86 -2.51 -5.18 10.65
C GLU A 86 -3.49 -6.35 10.81
N SER A 87 -4.79 -6.10 10.61
CA SER A 87 -5.82 -7.14 10.65
C SER A 87 -5.62 -8.21 9.57
N LEU A 88 -5.25 -7.80 8.36
CA LEU A 88 -4.95 -8.70 7.25
C LEU A 88 -3.73 -9.58 7.56
N CYS A 89 -2.65 -8.99 8.07
CA CYS A 89 -1.45 -9.70 8.49
C CYS A 89 -1.75 -10.71 9.61
N ALA A 90 -2.50 -10.28 10.63
CA ALA A 90 -2.90 -11.13 11.75
C ALA A 90 -3.72 -12.35 11.32
N SER A 91 -4.57 -12.21 10.29
CA SER A 91 -5.37 -13.33 9.77
C SER A 91 -4.55 -14.46 9.13
N LYS A 92 -3.30 -14.18 8.73
CA LYS A 92 -2.40 -15.14 8.08
C LYS A 92 -1.13 -15.44 8.88
N GLY A 93 -0.91 -14.75 10.00
CA GLY A 93 0.34 -14.84 10.76
C GLY A 93 1.54 -14.28 10.00
N VAL A 94 1.34 -13.24 9.18
CA VAL A 94 2.40 -12.58 8.40
C VAL A 94 2.95 -11.39 9.18
N GLY A 95 4.24 -11.10 9.03
CA GLY A 95 4.87 -9.96 9.70
C GLY A 95 4.40 -8.62 9.15
N PHE A 96 3.82 -7.77 10.00
CA PHE A 96 3.33 -6.45 9.62
C PHE A 96 4.45 -5.52 9.10
N GLU A 97 5.62 -5.53 9.73
CA GLU A 97 6.78 -4.75 9.28
C GLU A 97 7.30 -5.18 7.91
N GLU A 98 7.27 -6.48 7.62
CA GLU A 98 7.70 -7.03 6.32
C GLU A 98 6.75 -6.58 5.20
N VAL A 99 5.44 -6.58 5.48
CA VAL A 99 4.42 -6.08 4.56
C VAL A 99 4.60 -4.59 4.30
N LYS A 100 4.77 -3.76 5.34
CA LYS A 100 5.05 -2.33 5.18
C LYS A 100 6.32 -2.07 4.37
N THR A 101 7.37 -2.84 4.62
CA THR A 101 8.64 -2.75 3.88
C THR A 101 8.43 -3.09 2.40
N SER A 102 7.66 -4.14 2.10
CA SER A 102 7.32 -4.53 0.73
C SER A 102 6.52 -3.44 -0.01
N LEU A 103 5.58 -2.80 0.70
CA LEU A 103 4.76 -1.69 0.17
C LEU A 103 5.60 -0.44 -0.13
N VAL A 104 6.61 -0.13 0.68
CA VAL A 104 7.52 1.00 0.41
C VAL A 104 8.50 0.68 -0.72
N SER A 105 9.09 -0.51 -0.69
CA SER A 105 10.15 -0.92 -1.62
C SER A 105 9.68 -1.15 -3.05
N CYS A 106 8.38 -1.37 -3.28
CA CYS A 106 7.84 -1.51 -4.62
C CYS A 106 7.76 -0.21 -5.42
N GLY A 107 7.97 0.94 -4.76
CA GLY A 107 7.95 2.27 -5.37
C GLY A 107 6.53 2.76 -5.72
N PRO A 108 6.43 3.97 -6.31
CA PRO A 108 5.14 4.58 -6.65
C PRO A 108 4.41 3.87 -7.80
N PRO A 109 3.09 4.12 -7.95
CA PRO A 109 2.27 3.52 -9.00
C PRO A 109 2.73 3.93 -10.41
N GLY A 110 2.60 3.00 -11.35
CA GLY A 110 2.94 3.23 -12.77
C GLY A 110 4.40 2.97 -13.13
N ILE A 111 5.27 2.73 -12.14
CA ILE A 111 6.62 2.21 -12.39
C ILE A 111 6.52 0.69 -12.52
N VAL A 112 6.11 0.24 -13.71
CA VAL A 112 6.53 -1.07 -14.21
C VAL A 112 7.93 -0.89 -14.78
N SER A 113 8.95 -1.44 -14.11
CA SER A 113 10.22 -1.80 -14.75
C SER A 113 10.17 -3.27 -15.14
#